data_AF-A0A0G0IPL2-F1
#
_entry.id   AF-A0A0G0IPL2-F1
#
_cell.length_a   1.000
_cell.length_b   1.000
_cell.length_c   1.000
_cell.angle_alpha   90.00
_cell.angle_beta   90.00
_cell.angle_gamma   90.00
#
_symmetry.space_group_name_H-M   'P 1'
#
loop_
_entity.id
_entity.type
_entity.pdbx_description
1 polymer ?
#
loop_
_entity_poly.entity_id
_entity_poly.type
_entity_poly.pdbx_seq_one_letter_code
_entity_poly.pdbx_strand_id
1 'polypeptide(L)' 'MKKNQQIIAGTATLIIGVLLLGADRLFASASTTTYSQSVTVLTTVSIVFLLIGTVVLFRTTYKK' A
#
# COMPACT_ATOMS: atom_id res chain seq x y z
N MET A 1 19.06 15.30 10.43
CA MET A 1 18.98 13.87 10.01
C MET A 1 17.56 13.34 9.71
N LYS A 2 16.49 14.15 9.78
CA LYS A 2 15.10 13.67 9.63
C LYS A 2 14.65 13.35 8.18
N LYS A 3 15.38 13.79 7.15
CA LYS A 3 15.00 13.64 5.73
C LYS A 3 15.10 12.21 5.20
N ASN A 4 16.15 11.47 5.57
CA ASN A 4 16.35 10.09 5.11
C ASN A 4 15.33 9.12 5.73
N GLN A 5 14.92 9.37 6.97
CA GLN A 5 13.93 8.54 7.66
C GLN A 5 12.54 8.62 7.01
N GLN A 6 12.15 9.79 6.48
CA GLN A 6 10.87 9.96 5.80
C GLN A 6 10.84 9.25 4.44
N ILE A 7 11.97 9.23 3.72
CA ILE A 7 12.09 8.51 2.46
C ILE A 7 12.01 7.00 2.71
N ILE A 8 12.74 6.49 3.72
CA ILE A 8 12.70 5.07 4.10
C ILE A 8 11.28 4.66 4.51
N ALA A 9 10.60 5.48 5.31
CA ALA A 9 9.23 5.23 5.70
C ALA A 9 8.28 5.21 4.49
N GLY A 10 8.37 6.19 3.59
CA GLY A 10 7.54 6.24 2.37
C GLY A 10 7.75 5.02 1.45
N THR A 11 9.01 4.60 1.26
CA THR A 11 9.33 3.41 0.46
C THR A 11 8.81 2.13 1.13
N ALA A 12 8.93 1.99 2.44
CA ALA A 12 8.39 0.82 3.16
C ALA A 12 6.87 0.72 3.04
N THR A 13 6.15 1.86 3.13
CA THR A 13 4.70 1.91 2.94
C THR A 13 4.29 1.48 1.52
N LEU A 14 5.05 1.88 0.49
CA LEU A 14 4.82 1.44 -0.88
C LEU A 14 4.99 -0.08 -1.04
N ILE A 15 6.06 -0.65 -0.48
CA ILE A 15 6.32 -2.09 -0.54
C ILE A 15 5.17 -2.88 0.09
N ILE A 16 4.69 -2.43 1.26
CA ILE A 16 3.55 -3.06 1.94
C ILE A 16 2.29 -2.99 1.07
N GLY A 17 1.98 -1.84 0.45
CA GLY A 17 0.84 -1.70 -0.45
C GLY A 17 0.89 -2.65 -1.66
N VAL A 18 2.08 -2.85 -2.23
CA VAL A 18 2.30 -3.78 -3.36
C VAL A 18 2.14 -5.23 -2.91
N LEU A 19 2.65 -5.61 -1.74
CA LEU A 19 2.50 -6.96 -1.20
C LEU A 19 1.04 -7.29 -0.90
N LEU A 20 0.27 -6.33 -0.38
CA LEU A 20 -1.16 -6.50 -0.13
C LEU A 20 -1.96 -6.67 -1.43
N LEU A 21 -1.60 -5.92 -2.49
CA LEU A 21 -2.16 -6.11 -3.84
C LEU A 21 -1.84 -7.49 -4.43
N GLY A 22 -0.60 -7.96 -4.25
CA GLY A 22 -0.20 -9.30 -4.68
C GLY A 22 -0.95 -10.40 -3.93
N ALA A 23 -1.14 -10.22 -2.62
CA ALA A 23 -1.94 -11.11 -1.80
C ALA A 23 -3.40 -11.14 -2.25
N ASP A 24 -4.01 -9.99 -2.54
CA ASP A 24 -5.38 -9.90 -3.07
C ASP A 24 -5.56 -10.72 -4.36
N ARG A 25 -4.58 -10.66 -5.27
CA ARG A 25 -4.56 -11.46 -6.51
C ARG A 25 -4.43 -12.96 -6.26
N LEU A 26 -3.64 -13.37 -5.26
CA LEU A 26 -3.45 -14.78 -4.89
C LEU A 26 -4.67 -15.35 -4.17
N PHE A 27 -5.30 -14.57 -3.30
CA PHE A 27 -6.57 -14.96 -2.70
C PHE A 27 -7.68 -14.98 -3.77
N ALA A 28 -7.59 -14.14 -4.82
CA ALA A 28 -8.63 -14.03 -5.87
C ALA A 28 -8.76 -15.27 -6.72
N SER A 29 -7.67 -16.01 -6.87
CA SER A 29 -7.72 -17.30 -7.56
C SER A 29 -8.19 -18.46 -6.67
N ALA A 30 -8.32 -18.28 -5.35
CA ALA A 30 -8.49 -19.38 -4.39
C ALA A 30 -9.97 -19.74 -4.03
N SER A 31 -10.96 -18.94 -4.44
CA SER A 31 -12.41 -19.24 -4.44
C SER A 31 -13.16 -19.44 -3.09
N THR A 32 -14.33 -18.79 -2.99
CA THR A 32 -15.62 -19.17 -2.33
C THR A 32 -16.32 -17.96 -1.67
N THR A 33 -17.52 -17.65 -2.18
CA THR A 33 -18.62 -16.72 -1.77
C THR A 33 -18.48 -15.71 -0.60
N THR A 34 -17.79 -16.00 0.50
CA THR A 34 -17.40 -14.99 1.53
C THR A 34 -16.33 -13.99 1.00
N TYR A 35 -15.81 -14.29 -0.20
CA TYR A 35 -14.73 -13.63 -0.90
C TYR A 35 -14.93 -12.14 -1.23
N SER A 36 -16.14 -11.72 -1.62
CA SER A 36 -16.35 -10.38 -2.18
C SER A 36 -16.10 -9.25 -1.18
N GLN A 37 -16.39 -9.46 0.10
CA GLN A 37 -16.15 -8.45 1.14
C GLN A 37 -14.67 -8.41 1.52
N SER A 38 -14.02 -9.57 1.67
CA SER A 38 -12.59 -9.66 2.01
C SER A 38 -11.68 -9.04 0.96
N VAL A 39 -11.96 -9.26 -0.34
CA VAL A 39 -11.25 -8.59 -1.45
C VAL A 39 -11.46 -7.09 -1.43
N THR A 40 -12.71 -6.66 -1.25
CA THR A 40 -13.03 -5.23 -1.26
C THR A 40 -12.26 -4.52 -0.13
N VAL A 41 -12.20 -5.12 1.06
CA VAL A 41 -11.43 -4.59 2.19
C VAL A 41 -9.94 -4.60 1.89
N LEU A 42 -9.37 -5.71 1.40
CA LEU A 42 -7.94 -5.85 1.15
C LEU A 42 -7.45 -4.93 0.02
N THR A 43 -8.22 -4.80 -1.06
CA THR A 43 -8.00 -3.85 -2.14
C THR A 43 -8.08 -2.41 -1.62
N THR A 44 -9.10 -2.07 -0.82
CA THR A 44 -9.24 -0.72 -0.23
C THR A 44 -8.05 -0.37 0.66
N VAL A 45 -7.63 -1.30 1.54
CA VAL A 45 -6.45 -1.12 2.40
C VAL A 45 -5.20 -0.91 1.54
N SER A 46 -5.02 -1.69 0.48
CA SER A 46 -3.86 -1.55 -0.41
C SER A 46 -3.80 -0.17 -1.09
N ILE A 47 -4.95 0.34 -1.56
CA ILE A 47 -5.06 1.68 -2.15
C ILE A 47 -4.72 2.75 -1.12
N VAL A 48 -5.19 2.62 0.11
CA VAL A 48 -4.88 3.56 1.20
C VAL A 48 -3.37 3.59 1.47
N PHE A 49 -2.70 2.43 1.55
CA PHE A 49 -1.25 2.37 1.72
C PHE A 49 -0.48 3.01 0.56
N LEU A 50 -0.92 2.79 -0.69
CA LEU A 50 -0.34 3.44 -1.87
C LEU A 50 -0.48 4.97 -1.82
N LEU A 51 -1.65 5.48 -1.45
CA LEU A 51 -1.91 6.92 -1.31
C LEU A 51 -1.05 7.54 -0.20
N ILE A 52 -0.94 6.88 0.95
CA ILE A 52 -0.11 7.37 2.06
C ILE A 52 1.37 7.39 1.64
N GLY A 53 1.88 6.30 1.05
CA GLY A 53 3.27 6.20 0.59
C GLY A 53 3.61 7.27 -0.44
N THR A 54 2.75 7.49 -1.43
CA THR A 54 2.93 8.53 -2.45
C THR A 54 2.90 9.94 -1.86
N VAL A 55 1.99 10.25 -0.93
CA VAL A 55 1.93 11.56 -0.26
C VAL A 55 3.16 11.81 0.60
N VAL A 56 3.64 10.80 1.33
CA VAL A 56 4.88 10.90 2.14
C VAL A 56 6.07 11.18 1.24
N LEU A 57 6.24 10.40 0.16
CA LEU A 57 7.30 10.61 -0.82
C LEU A 57 7.20 11.99 -1.48
N PHE A 58 6.00 12.40 -1.89
CA PHE A 58 5.77 13.72 -2.47
C PHE A 58 6.18 14.84 -1.49
N ARG A 59 5.75 14.79 -0.24
CA ARG A 59 6.21 15.76 0.77
C ARG A 59 7.72 15.75 0.98
N THR A 60 8.38 14.59 0.88
CA THR A 60 9.85 14.53 1.01
C THR A 60 10.60 15.13 -0.19
N THR A 61 10.07 14.95 -1.40
CA THR A 61 10.70 15.42 -2.63
C THR A 61 10.44 16.91 -2.89
N TYR A 62 9.24 17.40 -2.55
CA TYR A 62 8.81 18.78 -2.83
C TYR A 62 8.98 19.75 -1.66
N LYS A 63 9.51 19.32 -0.50
CA LYS A 63 10.13 20.23 0.48
C LYS A 63 11.49 20.70 -0.02
N LYS A 64 11.47 21.40 -1.15
CA LYS A 64 12.58 22.18 -1.68
C LYS A 64 12.37 23.64 -1.31
#